data_AF-A0A9X6KE73-F1
#
_entry.id   AF-A0A9X6KE73-F1
#
_cell.length_a   1.000
_cell.length_b   1.000
_cell.length_c   1.000
_cell.angle_alpha   90.00
_cell.angle_beta   90.00
_cell.angle_gamma   90.00
#
_symmetry.space_group_name_H-M   'P 1'
#
loop_
_entity.id
_entity.type
_entity.pdbx_description
1 polymer ?
#
loop_
_entity_poly.entity_id
_entity_poly.type
_entity_poly.pdbx_seq_one_letter_code
_entity_poly.pdbx_strand_id
1 'polypeptide(L)'
;MLDYFPVPYEDELFYSIVSRYHIRSSDLSKKHTMKKLFNKSGCFFGIESIGELKYLVDNLQVFSDVFTEKYFIERHSLIPLIRPFKTKEWYEKLSIGISSKIYQSLFSLKKGNIKSKEYLYYCSVCVKEQYQLYGEGYWNRVHQVPGVFVCIKHQLPLKKHPVNITTFRSHNFIYPSLKDSNSNEVFMESELVDELIGIAEDVKYLLDKNFSSFSKDYYVEKYETLLKVKGIGYPTLKRHQRLRELLQDHYSQTLLRMLESSFKIDERLSWVNYILGKGSIQFCHPIRHILIMRCLCGSVKKFFENEYLYEPFGKGPWLCMNSLSNHYLQKCVDKVEISVHGLNREIQGDFECDCGYIYRLREWEQSPLEVAFFNNRIIQKGHVWEVEFSKLLSSGLTQKEIAMKTGFTPPTIRKILRDRKNVPIKKLRENSLKVAREKKTTQYKHKWIQLRNKYPAYTRAKLSGLNRAVYAWLSNYERVWLEEHSPSKVLGKHSKKKSVESYNREDLILIEEAKKIVDNWDEYEKNRGKLIRKTYAAVTKILGVYQKCQKKKNHSLLQSYIVTVEESLQDFQKRRVRYLLNTKFKGKVVTISKIKEAASIKVAVREGKGDIKEYVEKLIKAHNQTN
;
A
#
# COMPACT_ATOMS: atom_id res chain seq x y z
N MET A 1 -18.81 -0.47 47.87
CA MET A 1 -17.43 -0.06 48.18
C MET A 1 -16.54 -1.29 48.07
N LEU A 2 -15.31 -1.15 47.60
CA LEU A 2 -14.34 -2.26 47.59
C LEU A 2 -13.70 -2.32 48.97
N ASP A 3 -13.54 -3.52 49.53
CA ASP A 3 -12.96 -3.73 50.87
C ASP A 3 -11.45 -3.96 50.80
N TYR A 4 -10.96 -4.34 49.62
CA TYR A 4 -9.57 -4.71 49.37
C TYR A 4 -9.28 -4.57 47.86
N PHE A 5 -8.03 -4.33 47.48
CA PHE A 5 -7.56 -4.48 46.10
C PHE A 5 -6.09 -4.93 46.08
N PRO A 6 -5.70 -5.92 45.27
CA PRO A 6 -4.31 -6.38 45.21
C PRO A 6 -3.40 -5.29 44.66
N VAL A 7 -2.24 -5.11 45.30
CA VAL A 7 -1.16 -4.26 44.78
C VAL A 7 -0.64 -4.89 43.48
N PRO A 8 -0.69 -4.17 42.34
CA PRO A 8 -0.17 -4.67 41.07
C PRO A 8 1.35 -4.85 41.11
N TYR A 9 1.86 -5.96 40.57
CA TYR A 9 3.30 -6.20 40.42
C TYR A 9 3.88 -5.56 39.16
N GLU A 10 5.20 -5.43 39.12
CA GLU A 10 5.92 -4.98 37.92
C GLU A 10 5.66 -5.93 36.75
N ASP A 11 5.35 -5.34 35.59
CA ASP A 11 4.99 -6.05 34.36
C ASP A 11 3.84 -7.06 34.53
N GLU A 12 2.95 -6.87 35.51
CA GLU A 12 1.74 -7.68 35.66
C GLU A 12 0.65 -7.25 34.67
N LEU A 13 0.02 -8.22 34.00
CA LEU A 13 -1.13 -7.94 33.14
C LEU A 13 -2.38 -7.61 33.97
N PHE A 14 -3.21 -6.68 33.52
CA PHE A 14 -4.47 -6.32 34.18
C PHE A 14 -5.41 -7.51 34.41
N TYR A 15 -5.43 -8.47 33.47
CA TYR A 15 -6.10 -9.75 33.66
C TYR A 15 -5.65 -10.50 34.93
N SER A 16 -4.34 -10.51 35.19
CA SER A 16 -3.75 -11.15 36.39
C SER A 16 -4.19 -10.44 37.67
N ILE A 17 -4.19 -9.11 37.68
CA ILE A 17 -4.60 -8.31 38.85
C ILE A 17 -6.04 -8.65 39.24
N VAL A 18 -6.95 -8.67 38.26
CA VAL A 18 -8.37 -9.03 38.48
C VAL A 18 -8.50 -10.50 38.91
N SER A 19 -7.67 -11.40 38.38
CA SER A 19 -7.66 -12.81 38.76
C SER A 19 -7.24 -12.99 40.22
N ARG A 20 -6.20 -12.28 40.67
CA ARG A 20 -5.76 -12.25 42.07
C ARG A 20 -6.81 -11.65 42.98
N TYR A 21 -7.45 -10.55 42.56
CA TYR A 21 -8.58 -9.98 43.31
C TYR A 21 -9.68 -11.01 43.52
N HIS A 22 -10.12 -11.69 42.45
CA HIS A 22 -11.18 -12.70 42.51
C HIS A 22 -10.89 -13.83 43.50
N ILE A 23 -9.65 -14.32 43.49
CA ILE A 23 -9.22 -15.42 44.37
C ILE A 23 -9.18 -14.96 45.83
N ARG A 24 -8.63 -13.76 46.08
CA ARG A 24 -8.49 -13.22 47.44
C ARG A 24 -9.81 -12.73 48.03
N SER A 25 -10.72 -12.20 47.21
CA SER A 25 -12.05 -11.78 47.66
C SER A 25 -13.01 -12.94 47.92
N SER A 26 -12.64 -14.18 47.50
CA SER A 26 -13.49 -15.38 47.59
C SER A 26 -14.89 -15.19 47.00
N ASP A 27 -14.99 -14.35 45.96
CA ASP A 27 -16.27 -14.10 45.29
C ASP A 27 -16.83 -15.39 44.67
N LEU A 28 -18.11 -15.68 44.89
CA LEU A 28 -18.77 -16.92 44.45
C LEU A 28 -18.75 -17.16 42.94
N SER A 29 -18.57 -16.11 42.13
CA SER A 29 -18.47 -16.26 40.68
C SER A 29 -17.74 -15.09 40.03
N LYS A 30 -17.12 -15.37 38.88
CA LYS A 30 -16.60 -14.34 37.97
C LYS A 30 -17.60 -13.20 37.71
N LYS A 31 -18.89 -13.49 37.57
CA LYS A 31 -19.93 -12.47 37.33
C LYS A 31 -20.05 -11.50 38.50
N HIS A 32 -19.93 -12.00 39.73
CA HIS A 32 -19.98 -11.18 40.94
C HIS A 32 -18.77 -10.23 40.99
N THR A 33 -17.56 -10.77 40.80
CA THR A 33 -16.34 -9.96 40.74
C THR A 33 -16.40 -8.89 39.66
N MET A 34 -16.85 -9.23 38.45
CA MET A 34 -16.99 -8.26 37.37
C MET A 34 -18.03 -7.17 37.66
N LYS A 35 -19.13 -7.52 38.34
CA LYS A 35 -20.12 -6.54 38.81
C LYS A 35 -19.52 -5.62 39.88
N LYS A 36 -18.75 -6.16 40.82
CA LYS A 36 -18.13 -5.40 41.91
C LYS A 36 -17.02 -4.46 41.41
N LEU A 37 -16.20 -4.89 40.46
CA LEU A 37 -15.06 -4.11 39.94
C LEU A 37 -15.43 -3.13 38.80
N PHE A 38 -16.45 -3.44 37.98
CA PHE A 38 -16.73 -2.68 36.75
C PHE A 38 -18.20 -2.32 36.56
N ASN A 39 -19.05 -2.56 37.56
CA ASN A 39 -20.51 -2.41 37.49
C ASN A 39 -21.17 -3.17 36.32
N LYS A 40 -20.54 -4.26 35.84
CA LYS A 40 -21.02 -5.06 34.70
C LYS A 40 -20.80 -6.56 34.93
N SER A 41 -21.89 -7.32 34.93
CA SER A 41 -21.89 -8.77 35.20
C SER A 41 -21.73 -9.66 33.94
N GLY A 42 -21.80 -9.08 32.73
CA GLY A 42 -21.93 -9.83 31.47
C GLY A 42 -20.83 -9.64 30.42
N CYS A 43 -19.66 -9.11 30.79
CA CYS A 43 -18.59 -8.85 29.82
C CYS A 43 -17.59 -10.01 29.73
N PHE A 44 -17.23 -10.40 28.51
CA PHE A 44 -16.02 -11.18 28.27
C PHE A 44 -14.80 -10.37 28.76
N PHE A 45 -13.95 -11.00 29.57
CA PHE A 45 -12.74 -10.39 30.11
C PHE A 45 -11.56 -11.33 29.81
N GLY A 46 -10.79 -10.96 28.79
CA GLY A 46 -9.61 -11.69 28.31
C GLY A 46 -8.33 -10.87 28.43
N ILE A 47 -7.26 -11.33 27.78
CA ILE A 47 -5.91 -10.73 27.86
C ILE A 47 -5.90 -9.23 27.52
N GLU A 48 -6.62 -8.83 26.48
CA GLU A 48 -6.65 -7.45 25.97
C GLU A 48 -7.67 -6.55 26.68
N SER A 49 -8.45 -7.11 27.61
CA SER A 49 -9.54 -6.40 28.26
C SER A 49 -9.04 -5.54 29.42
N ILE A 50 -9.49 -4.29 29.48
CA ILE A 50 -9.25 -3.39 30.62
C ILE A 50 -10.53 -2.99 31.38
N GLY A 51 -11.69 -3.49 30.96
CA GLY A 51 -12.97 -3.21 31.64
C GLY A 51 -13.39 -1.74 31.57
N GLU A 52 -14.27 -1.32 32.49
CA GLU A 52 -14.67 0.08 32.67
C GLU A 52 -13.76 0.72 33.74
N LEU A 53 -12.58 1.20 33.31
CA LEU A 53 -11.55 1.69 34.23
C LEU A 53 -12.03 2.84 35.11
N LYS A 54 -12.85 3.75 34.59
CA LYS A 54 -13.38 4.87 35.37
C LYS A 54 -14.09 4.40 36.66
N TYR A 55 -15.01 3.44 36.54
CA TYR A 55 -15.72 2.91 37.71
C TYR A 55 -14.78 2.22 38.69
N LEU A 56 -13.78 1.48 38.19
CA LEU A 56 -12.79 0.85 39.06
C LEU A 56 -11.98 1.91 39.82
N VAL A 57 -11.43 2.89 39.10
CA VAL A 57 -10.60 3.97 39.65
C VAL A 57 -11.36 4.77 40.69
N ASP A 58 -12.61 5.17 40.41
CA ASP A 58 -13.46 5.89 41.36
C ASP A 58 -13.62 5.13 42.69
N ASN A 59 -13.68 3.80 42.65
CA ASN A 59 -13.73 2.96 43.86
C ASN A 59 -12.36 2.72 44.50
N LEU A 60 -11.26 2.89 43.76
CA LEU A 60 -9.90 2.66 44.25
C LEU A 60 -9.24 3.91 44.82
N GLN A 61 -9.74 5.11 44.51
CA GLN A 61 -9.22 6.38 45.04
C GLN A 61 -9.21 6.43 46.58
N VAL A 62 -10.10 5.69 47.24
CA VAL A 62 -10.12 5.55 48.70
C VAL A 62 -8.84 4.86 49.24
N PHE A 63 -8.21 3.98 48.44
CA PHE A 63 -6.99 3.27 48.83
C PHE A 63 -5.70 4.01 48.44
N SER A 64 -5.67 4.63 47.26
CA SER A 64 -4.47 5.32 46.77
C SER A 64 -4.77 6.21 45.57
N ASP A 65 -4.21 7.42 45.57
CA ASP A 65 -4.24 8.35 44.43
C ASP A 65 -3.40 7.88 43.23
N VAL A 66 -2.54 6.87 43.41
CA VAL A 66 -1.70 6.31 42.34
C VAL A 66 -2.54 5.56 41.31
N PHE A 67 -3.68 4.99 41.72
CA PHE A 67 -4.55 4.20 40.86
C PHE A 67 -5.38 5.11 39.95
N THR A 68 -4.82 5.48 38.81
CA THR A 68 -5.49 6.25 37.76
C THR A 68 -5.81 5.38 36.54
N GLU A 69 -6.71 5.84 35.66
CA GLU A 69 -6.97 5.14 34.39
C GLU A 69 -5.70 5.02 33.55
N LYS A 70 -4.91 6.11 33.52
CA LYS A 70 -3.62 6.17 32.84
C LYS A 70 -2.63 5.15 33.40
N TYR A 71 -2.58 4.98 34.74
CA TYR A 71 -1.71 3.99 35.38
C TYR A 71 -1.99 2.57 34.87
N PHE A 72 -3.25 2.13 34.86
CA PHE A 72 -3.61 0.79 34.39
C PHE A 72 -3.40 0.62 32.88
N ILE A 73 -3.72 1.64 32.09
CA ILE A 73 -3.48 1.61 30.63
C ILE A 73 -1.99 1.49 30.34
N GLU A 74 -1.15 2.31 30.96
CA GLU A 74 0.26 2.43 30.58
C GLU A 74 1.14 1.33 31.17
N ARG A 75 0.81 0.82 32.37
CA ARG A 75 1.64 -0.19 33.05
C ARG A 75 1.10 -1.61 32.99
N HIS A 76 -0.22 -1.79 32.89
CA HIS A 76 -0.84 -3.10 33.04
C HIS A 76 -1.67 -3.55 31.83
N SER A 77 -1.69 -2.78 30.74
CA SER A 77 -2.39 -3.15 29.50
C SER A 77 -1.43 -3.34 28.32
N LEU A 78 -1.94 -3.89 27.22
CA LEU A 78 -1.21 -4.02 25.96
C LEU A 78 -1.34 -2.78 25.04
N ILE A 79 -2.06 -1.73 25.49
CA ILE A 79 -2.28 -0.50 24.71
C ILE A 79 -0.96 0.22 24.35
N PRO A 80 0.05 0.31 25.23
CA PRO A 80 1.32 0.98 24.91
C PRO A 80 2.06 0.37 23.71
N LEU A 81 1.85 -0.92 23.41
CA LEU A 81 2.41 -1.59 22.24
C LEU A 81 1.74 -1.11 20.93
N ILE A 82 0.47 -0.71 21.00
CA ILE A 82 -0.38 -0.41 19.84
C ILE A 82 -0.45 1.10 19.57
N ARG A 83 -0.51 1.89 20.64
CA ARG A 83 -0.62 3.36 20.64
C ARG A 83 0.33 4.06 19.65
N PRO A 84 1.61 3.68 19.51
CA PRO A 84 2.55 4.37 18.63
C PRO A 84 2.11 4.29 17.16
N PHE A 85 1.41 3.21 16.78
CA PHE A 85 0.99 2.91 15.41
C PHE A 85 -0.46 3.32 15.10
N LYS A 86 -1.15 3.95 16.06
CA LYS A 86 -2.53 4.44 15.92
C LYS A 86 -2.56 5.96 15.94
N THR A 87 -3.71 6.52 15.55
CA THR A 87 -3.91 7.98 15.58
C THR A 87 -4.21 8.47 17.00
N LYS A 88 -4.00 9.77 17.25
CA LYS A 88 -4.35 10.39 18.53
C LYS A 88 -5.84 10.22 18.85
N GLU A 89 -6.71 10.35 17.85
CA GLU A 89 -8.16 10.17 18.06
C GLU A 89 -8.52 8.72 18.45
N TRP A 90 -7.72 7.73 18.06
CA TRP A 90 -7.93 6.35 18.50
C TRP A 90 -7.67 6.22 20.00
N TYR A 91 -6.63 6.86 20.52
CA TYR A 91 -6.30 6.83 21.95
C TYR A 91 -7.32 7.62 22.79
N GLU A 92 -7.72 8.81 22.35
CA GLU A 92 -8.75 9.62 23.03
C GLU A 92 -10.09 8.87 23.16
N LYS A 93 -10.45 8.10 22.13
CA LYS A 93 -11.62 7.23 22.14
C LYS A 93 -11.56 6.11 23.18
N LEU A 94 -10.36 5.69 23.62
CA LEU A 94 -10.22 4.72 24.70
C LEU A 94 -10.57 5.35 26.06
N SER A 95 -10.15 6.59 26.28
CA SER A 95 -10.38 7.33 27.53
C SER A 95 -11.83 7.77 27.75
N ILE A 96 -12.64 7.88 26.69
CA ILE A 96 -14.05 8.33 26.78
C ILE A 96 -14.99 7.17 27.21
N GLY A 97 -14.45 6.01 27.60
CA GLY A 97 -15.26 4.89 28.11
C GLY A 97 -16.08 4.20 27.01
N ILE A 98 -15.50 4.04 25.81
CA ILE A 98 -16.21 3.36 24.73
C ILE A 98 -16.26 1.85 24.99
N SER A 99 -17.47 1.32 24.86
CA SER A 99 -17.89 -0.08 25.02
C SER A 99 -16.80 -1.14 24.81
N SER A 100 -16.85 -2.15 25.68
CA SER A 100 -16.11 -3.43 25.66
C SER A 100 -15.76 -4.04 24.29
N LYS A 101 -16.49 -3.72 23.21
CA LYS A 101 -16.21 -4.17 21.83
C LYS A 101 -14.91 -3.61 21.22
N ILE A 102 -14.45 -2.41 21.59
CA ILE A 102 -13.19 -1.85 21.06
C ILE A 102 -11.98 -2.57 21.67
N TYR A 103 -12.02 -2.83 22.98
CA TYR A 103 -10.98 -3.60 23.68
C TYR A 103 -10.90 -5.07 23.26
N GLN A 104 -11.97 -5.62 22.68
CA GLN A 104 -11.99 -6.99 22.15
C GLN A 104 -11.28 -7.13 20.79
N SER A 105 -10.82 -6.03 20.18
CA SER A 105 -10.17 -6.03 18.87
C SER A 105 -9.02 -5.01 18.77
N LEU A 106 -8.23 -4.86 19.83
CA LEU A 106 -7.16 -3.85 19.90
C LEU A 106 -6.14 -4.00 18.76
N PHE A 107 -5.81 -5.25 18.42
CA PHE A 107 -4.82 -5.56 17.39
C PHE A 107 -5.36 -5.66 15.95
N SER A 108 -6.66 -5.95 15.75
CA SER A 108 -7.19 -6.28 14.41
C SER A 108 -8.63 -5.80 14.17
N LEU A 109 -8.79 -4.84 13.25
CA LEU A 109 -10.09 -4.44 12.68
C LEU A 109 -10.41 -5.16 11.35
N LYS A 110 -9.47 -5.92 10.79
CA LYS A 110 -9.63 -6.63 9.50
C LYS A 110 -9.51 -8.15 9.68
N LYS A 111 -10.40 -8.88 9.00
CA LYS A 111 -10.39 -10.36 8.91
C LYS A 111 -9.09 -10.84 8.25
N GLY A 112 -8.40 -11.81 8.86
CA GLY A 112 -7.16 -12.40 8.34
C GLY A 112 -5.85 -11.73 8.78
N ASN A 113 -5.90 -10.89 9.82
CA ASN A 113 -4.72 -10.30 10.45
C ASN A 113 -4.30 -11.13 11.68
N ILE A 114 -3.13 -10.85 12.27
CA ILE A 114 -2.58 -11.61 13.41
C ILE A 114 -3.64 -11.70 14.52
N LYS A 115 -3.86 -12.92 15.00
CA LYS A 115 -4.84 -13.24 16.03
C LYS A 115 -4.31 -12.94 17.42
N SER A 116 -5.21 -12.48 18.28
CA SER A 116 -5.00 -12.41 19.71
C SER A 116 -4.72 -13.79 20.30
N LYS A 117 -3.93 -13.85 21.37
CA LYS A 117 -3.70 -15.10 22.10
C LYS A 117 -4.99 -15.57 22.76
N GLU A 118 -5.38 -16.82 22.49
CA GLU A 118 -6.56 -17.45 23.08
C GLU A 118 -6.25 -18.21 24.37
N TYR A 119 -4.97 -18.32 24.73
CA TYR A 119 -4.46 -19.03 25.89
C TYR A 119 -3.44 -18.15 26.59
N LEU A 120 -3.30 -18.34 27.90
CA LEU A 120 -2.27 -17.67 28.69
C LEU A 120 -0.93 -18.38 28.51
N TYR A 121 0.14 -17.61 28.51
CA TYR A 121 1.50 -18.11 28.35
C TYR A 121 2.36 -17.75 29.56
N TYR A 122 3.27 -18.63 29.95
CA TYR A 122 4.14 -18.41 31.10
C TYR A 122 5.50 -19.07 30.96
N CYS A 123 6.44 -18.61 31.78
CA CYS A 123 7.70 -19.31 32.01
C CYS A 123 7.63 -19.99 33.38
N SER A 124 7.97 -21.27 33.45
CA SER A 124 7.96 -22.02 34.71
C SER A 124 8.93 -21.46 35.73
N VAL A 125 10.08 -20.94 35.27
CA VAL A 125 11.08 -20.32 36.14
C VAL A 125 10.57 -18.99 36.69
N CYS A 126 9.94 -18.13 35.86
CA CYS A 126 9.26 -16.93 36.36
C CYS A 126 8.22 -17.27 37.44
N VAL A 127 7.37 -18.27 37.20
CA VAL A 127 6.35 -18.67 38.19
C VAL A 127 7.02 -19.11 39.49
N LYS A 128 8.09 -19.92 39.43
CA LYS A 128 8.84 -20.34 40.62
C LYS A 128 9.38 -19.15 41.41
N GLU A 129 10.05 -18.21 40.74
CA GLU A 129 10.60 -17.00 41.37
C GLU A 129 9.50 -16.12 41.97
N GLN A 130 8.36 -15.97 41.28
CA GLN A 130 7.21 -15.20 41.78
C GLN A 130 6.67 -15.80 43.09
N TYR A 131 6.50 -17.13 43.16
CA TYR A 131 6.08 -17.78 44.40
C TYR A 131 7.11 -17.64 45.53
N GLN A 132 8.41 -17.69 45.21
CA GLN A 132 9.49 -17.49 46.20
C GLN A 132 9.52 -16.06 46.74
N LEU A 133 9.29 -15.06 45.89
CA LEU A 133 9.37 -13.64 46.27
C LEU A 133 8.08 -13.10 46.89
N TYR A 134 6.93 -13.53 46.37
CA TYR A 134 5.62 -12.91 46.68
C TYR A 134 4.63 -13.88 47.33
N GLY A 135 4.95 -15.18 47.40
CA GLY A 135 4.03 -16.21 47.88
C GLY A 135 2.91 -16.57 46.91
N GLU A 136 2.85 -15.93 45.74
CA GLU A 136 1.86 -16.18 44.69
C GLU A 136 2.45 -15.89 43.30
N GLY A 137 1.85 -16.48 42.26
CA GLY A 137 2.23 -16.22 40.87
C GLY A 137 1.34 -15.16 40.20
N TYR A 138 1.84 -14.55 39.12
CA TYR A 138 1.08 -13.62 38.30
C TYR A 138 1.39 -13.74 36.80
N TRP A 139 0.44 -13.39 35.93
CA TRP A 139 0.67 -13.40 34.49
C TRP A 139 1.46 -12.17 34.05
N ASN A 140 2.69 -12.41 33.57
CA ASN A 140 3.51 -11.37 32.98
C ASN A 140 2.86 -10.83 31.70
N ARG A 141 2.81 -9.50 31.58
CA ARG A 141 2.23 -8.72 30.48
C ARG A 141 2.88 -9.01 29.14
N VAL A 142 4.22 -9.03 29.08
CA VAL A 142 4.99 -9.25 27.84
C VAL A 142 4.71 -10.64 27.27
N HIS A 143 4.63 -11.66 28.14
CA HIS A 143 4.33 -13.03 27.73
C HIS A 143 2.97 -13.16 27.03
N GLN A 144 2.01 -12.26 27.26
CA GLN A 144 0.68 -12.32 26.66
C GLN A 144 0.56 -11.59 25.32
N VAL A 145 1.63 -10.95 24.84
CA VAL A 145 1.62 -10.26 23.54
C VAL A 145 1.61 -11.29 22.39
N PRO A 146 0.72 -11.15 21.38
CA PRO A 146 0.80 -11.96 20.17
C PRO A 146 2.18 -11.85 19.53
N GLY A 147 2.80 -12.97 19.16
CA GLY A 147 4.16 -13.01 18.59
C GLY A 147 5.29 -13.14 19.61
N VAL A 148 5.03 -13.05 20.91
CA VAL A 148 6.01 -13.39 21.96
C VAL A 148 5.84 -14.85 22.36
N PHE A 149 6.87 -15.66 22.12
CA PHE A 149 6.87 -17.10 22.43
C PHE A 149 8.02 -17.53 23.34
N VAL A 150 8.83 -16.59 23.80
CA VAL A 150 9.98 -16.82 24.69
C VAL A 150 9.93 -15.85 25.87
N CYS A 151 10.54 -16.25 26.98
CA CYS A 151 10.77 -15.38 28.12
C CYS A 151 12.06 -14.60 27.93
N ILE A 152 12.04 -13.28 28.06
CA ILE A 152 13.25 -12.45 27.93
C ILE A 152 14.21 -12.70 29.10
N LYS A 153 13.67 -12.85 30.32
CA LYS A 153 14.47 -13.02 31.54
C LYS A 153 15.24 -14.34 31.55
N HIS A 154 14.58 -15.44 31.19
CA HIS A 154 15.16 -16.78 31.27
C HIS A 154 15.57 -17.35 29.92
N GLN A 155 15.27 -16.67 28.81
CA GLN A 155 15.60 -17.09 27.45
C GLN A 155 15.05 -18.48 27.07
N LEU A 156 13.94 -18.87 27.69
CA LEU A 156 13.27 -20.15 27.48
C LEU A 156 11.94 -19.98 26.72
N PRO A 157 11.53 -20.96 25.89
CA PRO A 157 10.21 -20.96 25.27
C PRO A 157 9.09 -20.92 26.31
N LEU A 158 8.06 -20.12 26.03
CA LEU A 158 6.90 -19.97 26.89
C LEU A 158 5.99 -21.19 26.76
N LYS A 159 5.46 -21.62 27.91
CA LYS A 159 4.49 -22.68 28.02
C LYS A 159 3.09 -22.12 27.85
N LYS A 160 2.27 -22.85 27.11
CA LYS A 160 0.86 -22.55 26.89
C LYS A 160 0.02 -23.22 27.98
N HIS A 161 -0.77 -22.43 28.71
CA HIS A 161 -1.73 -22.96 29.66
C HIS A 161 -2.82 -23.77 28.93
N PRO A 162 -3.31 -24.91 29.45
CA PRO A 162 -4.21 -25.81 28.73
C PRO A 162 -5.61 -25.24 28.49
N VAL A 163 -6.07 -24.31 29.34
CA VAL A 163 -7.42 -23.73 29.25
C VAL A 163 -7.45 -22.58 28.25
N ASN A 164 -8.37 -22.67 27.29
CA ASN A 164 -8.66 -21.59 26.34
C ASN A 164 -9.56 -20.54 27.00
N ILE A 165 -9.06 -19.30 27.11
CA ILE A 165 -9.79 -18.22 27.78
C ILE A 165 -10.94 -17.65 26.94
N THR A 166 -10.95 -17.85 25.61
CA THR A 166 -11.98 -17.28 24.70
C THR A 166 -13.21 -18.16 24.55
N THR A 167 -13.03 -19.49 24.54
CA THR A 167 -14.11 -20.47 24.38
C THR A 167 -14.74 -20.86 25.70
N PHE A 168 -13.96 -21.02 26.78
CA PHE A 168 -14.47 -21.39 28.10
C PHE A 168 -14.94 -20.18 28.92
N ARG A 169 -16.00 -19.52 28.45
CA ARG A 169 -16.58 -18.32 29.09
C ARG A 169 -17.18 -18.57 30.48
N SER A 170 -17.45 -19.84 30.82
CA SER A 170 -18.06 -20.28 32.08
C SER A 170 -17.05 -20.55 33.20
N HIS A 171 -15.75 -20.61 32.92
CA HIS A 171 -14.73 -20.82 33.95
C HIS A 171 -14.46 -19.52 34.74
N ASN A 172 -14.10 -19.69 36.01
CA ASN A 172 -13.55 -18.62 36.83
C ASN A 172 -12.22 -18.11 36.25
N PHE A 173 -11.72 -17.00 36.80
CA PHE A 173 -10.42 -16.46 36.39
C PHE A 173 -9.30 -17.49 36.60
N ILE A 174 -8.34 -17.52 35.67
CA ILE A 174 -7.20 -18.44 35.72
C ILE A 174 -6.03 -17.71 36.38
N TYR A 175 -5.38 -18.37 37.32
CA TYR A 175 -4.16 -17.90 37.96
C TYR A 175 -3.03 -18.92 37.77
N PRO A 176 -1.76 -18.49 37.74
CA PRO A 176 -0.65 -19.42 37.67
C PRO A 176 -0.43 -20.07 39.05
N SER A 177 -0.52 -21.39 39.08
CA SER A 177 -0.38 -22.19 40.29
C SER A 177 1.08 -22.61 40.52
N LEU A 178 1.44 -23.03 41.74
CA LEU A 178 2.77 -23.59 41.99
C LEU A 178 3.05 -24.84 41.13
N LYS A 179 2.00 -25.58 40.74
CA LYS A 179 2.15 -26.76 39.85
C LYS A 179 2.68 -26.37 38.47
N ASP A 180 2.39 -25.15 37.99
CA ASP A 180 2.90 -24.64 36.72
C ASP A 180 4.42 -24.44 36.73
N SER A 181 5.05 -24.30 37.91
CA SER A 181 6.51 -24.20 38.05
C SER A 181 7.26 -25.50 37.72
N ASN A 182 6.60 -26.66 37.85
CA ASN A 182 7.19 -27.99 37.64
C ASN A 182 6.83 -28.59 36.27
N SER A 183 6.33 -27.78 35.35
CA SER A 183 5.95 -28.23 34.01
C SER A 183 7.19 -28.65 33.19
N ASN A 184 7.01 -29.60 32.25
CA ASN A 184 8.10 -30.05 31.36
C ASN A 184 8.64 -28.92 30.47
N GLU A 185 9.92 -29.02 30.08
CA GLU A 185 10.54 -28.07 29.16
C GLU A 185 9.95 -28.20 27.74
N VAL A 186 9.88 -27.06 27.04
CA VAL A 186 9.43 -27.01 25.65
C VAL A 186 10.67 -26.91 24.78
N PHE A 187 10.85 -27.88 23.88
CA PHE A 187 11.97 -27.89 22.96
C PHE A 187 11.71 -26.96 21.77
N MET A 188 12.72 -26.16 21.41
CA MET A 188 12.73 -25.28 20.25
C MET A 188 14.16 -25.15 19.72
N GLU A 189 14.32 -24.96 18.42
CA GLU A 189 15.64 -24.74 17.79
C GLU A 189 16.29 -23.45 18.33
N SER A 190 17.60 -23.51 18.64
CA SER A 190 18.32 -22.39 19.29
C SER A 190 18.29 -21.10 18.47
N GLU A 191 18.54 -21.17 17.15
CA GLU A 191 18.54 -19.99 16.28
C GLU A 191 17.18 -19.28 16.26
N LEU A 192 16.09 -20.05 16.25
CA LEU A 192 14.73 -19.53 16.31
C LEU A 192 14.43 -18.87 17.66
N VAL A 193 14.98 -19.41 18.76
CA VAL A 193 14.86 -18.82 20.09
C VAL A 193 15.55 -17.45 20.12
N ASP A 194 16.75 -17.32 19.57
CA ASP A 194 17.49 -16.05 19.51
C ASP A 194 16.72 -14.96 18.73
N GLU A 195 16.16 -15.32 17.56
CA GLU A 195 15.31 -14.42 16.79
C GLU A 195 14.07 -13.96 17.59
N LEU A 196 13.42 -14.90 18.29
CA LEU A 196 12.24 -14.63 19.12
C LEU A 196 12.58 -13.78 20.35
N ILE A 197 13.76 -13.95 20.95
CA ILE A 197 14.23 -13.13 22.07
C ILE A 197 14.32 -11.68 21.62
N GLY A 198 14.96 -11.40 20.48
CA GLY A 198 15.07 -10.05 19.96
C GLY A 198 13.71 -9.40 19.66
N ILE A 199 12.73 -10.17 19.19
CA ILE A 199 11.35 -9.68 19.00
C ILE A 199 10.69 -9.38 20.36
N ALA A 200 10.87 -10.25 21.36
CA ALA A 200 10.31 -10.05 22.68
C ALA A 200 10.92 -8.81 23.38
N GLU A 201 12.22 -8.58 23.25
CA GLU A 201 12.90 -7.38 23.73
C GLU A 201 12.34 -6.11 23.09
N ASP A 202 12.13 -6.10 21.77
CA ASP A 202 11.52 -4.98 21.06
C ASP A 202 10.06 -4.73 21.51
N VAL A 203 9.31 -5.79 21.81
CA VAL A 203 7.97 -5.68 22.42
C VAL A 203 8.05 -5.05 23.81
N LYS A 204 8.96 -5.52 24.67
CA LYS A 204 9.16 -4.95 26.02
C LYS A 204 9.58 -3.49 25.94
N TYR A 205 10.49 -3.14 25.04
CA TYR A 205 10.91 -1.77 24.79
C TYR A 205 9.72 -0.85 24.45
N LEU A 206 8.83 -1.26 23.55
CA LEU A 206 7.64 -0.48 23.20
C LEU A 206 6.68 -0.32 24.38
N LEU A 207 6.48 -1.38 25.17
CA LEU A 207 5.63 -1.35 26.36
C LEU A 207 6.19 -0.42 27.44
N ASP A 208 7.50 -0.45 27.67
CA ASP A 208 8.17 0.32 28.72
C ASP A 208 8.34 1.80 28.34
N LYS A 209 8.68 2.09 27.07
CA LYS A 209 8.79 3.48 26.58
C LYS A 209 7.45 4.19 26.49
N ASN A 210 6.36 3.44 26.24
CA ASN A 210 5.00 3.96 26.15
C ASN A 210 4.89 5.22 25.27
N PHE A 211 5.36 5.11 24.02
CA PHE A 211 5.35 6.24 23.10
C PHE A 211 3.93 6.78 22.85
N SER A 212 3.84 8.10 22.66
CA SER A 212 2.65 8.73 22.09
C SER A 212 2.43 8.30 20.64
N SER A 213 1.22 8.49 20.13
CA SER A 213 0.89 8.27 18.72
C SER A 213 1.71 9.17 17.80
N PHE A 214 2.31 8.57 16.77
CA PHE A 214 3.03 9.28 15.71
C PHE A 214 2.13 9.54 14.50
N SER A 215 2.50 10.51 13.66
CA SER A 215 1.79 10.77 12.41
C SER A 215 2.01 9.63 11.41
N LYS A 216 1.09 9.48 10.46
CA LYS A 216 1.24 8.50 9.37
C LYS A 216 2.45 8.83 8.48
N ASP A 217 2.70 10.12 8.29
CA ASP A 217 3.79 10.64 7.49
C ASP A 217 5.14 10.30 8.12
N TYR A 218 5.28 10.42 9.45
CA TYR A 218 6.48 10.03 10.19
C TYR A 218 6.94 8.61 9.82
N TYR A 219 6.03 7.64 9.87
CA TYR A 219 6.37 6.26 9.55
C TYR A 219 6.65 6.05 8.07
N VAL A 220 5.81 6.58 7.17
CA VAL A 220 5.99 6.40 5.73
C VAL A 220 7.33 6.99 5.29
N GLU A 221 7.65 8.22 5.69
CA GLU A 221 8.91 8.89 5.36
C GLU A 221 10.12 8.15 5.94
N LYS A 222 10.03 7.67 7.19
CA LYS A 222 11.13 6.93 7.83
C LYS A 222 11.35 5.56 7.19
N TYR A 223 10.28 4.81 6.89
CA TYR A 223 10.39 3.55 6.14
C TYR A 223 10.93 3.80 4.73
N GLU A 224 10.44 4.81 4.01
CA GLU A 224 10.95 5.13 2.68
C GLU A 224 12.44 5.46 2.71
N THR A 225 12.89 6.23 3.70
CA THR A 225 14.30 6.57 3.88
C THR A 225 15.14 5.34 4.16
N LEU A 226 14.71 4.48 5.09
CA LEU A 226 15.39 3.22 5.39
C LEU A 226 15.45 2.27 4.19
N LEU A 227 14.39 2.20 3.39
CA LEU A 227 14.38 1.39 2.17
C LEU A 227 15.39 1.91 1.14
N LYS A 228 15.54 3.23 1.02
CA LYS A 228 16.57 3.83 0.17
C LYS A 228 17.97 3.52 0.69
N VAL A 229 18.22 3.68 2.00
CA VAL A 229 19.49 3.32 2.66
C VAL A 229 19.84 1.84 2.46
N LYS A 230 18.85 0.95 2.46
CA LYS A 230 19.02 -0.49 2.17
C LYS A 230 19.14 -0.83 0.67
N GLY A 231 19.17 0.16 -0.22
CA GLY A 231 19.31 -0.05 -1.67
C GLY A 231 18.06 -0.62 -2.37
N ILE A 232 16.93 -0.71 -1.67
CA ILE A 232 15.66 -1.25 -2.22
C ILE A 232 14.59 -0.17 -2.45
N GLY A 233 14.93 1.10 -2.21
CA GLY A 233 14.04 2.24 -2.41
C GLY A 233 13.62 2.46 -3.87
N TYR A 234 14.46 2.08 -4.83
CA TYR A 234 14.28 2.30 -6.27
C TYR A 234 14.60 1.07 -7.12
N PRO A 235 13.92 0.83 -8.26
CA PRO A 235 12.78 1.62 -8.75
C PRO A 235 11.53 1.37 -7.90
N THR A 236 10.74 2.41 -7.65
CA THR A 236 9.59 2.38 -6.72
C THR A 236 8.61 1.25 -7.03
N LEU A 237 8.39 0.91 -8.31
CA LEU A 237 7.49 -0.19 -8.70
C LEU A 237 7.95 -1.57 -8.24
N LYS A 238 9.26 -1.78 -8.03
CA LYS A 238 9.81 -3.05 -7.54
C LYS A 238 10.04 -3.05 -6.02
N ARG A 239 9.88 -1.92 -5.34
CA ARG A 239 10.14 -1.75 -3.90
C ARG A 239 9.41 -2.79 -3.05
N HIS A 240 8.12 -3.02 -3.32
CA HIS A 240 7.32 -4.01 -2.60
C HIS A 240 7.82 -5.44 -2.79
N GLN A 241 8.26 -5.80 -4.00
CA GLN A 241 8.82 -7.12 -4.30
C GLN A 241 10.16 -7.29 -3.56
N ARG A 242 11.06 -6.32 -3.69
CA ARG A 242 12.38 -6.35 -3.03
C ARG A 242 12.30 -6.37 -1.52
N LEU A 243 11.33 -5.68 -0.93
CA LEU A 243 11.10 -5.77 0.52
C LEU A 243 10.63 -7.17 0.94
N ARG A 244 9.82 -7.85 0.12
CA ARG A 244 9.41 -9.23 0.40
C ARG A 244 10.59 -10.20 0.29
N GLU A 245 11.44 -10.04 -0.73
CA GLU A 245 12.68 -10.80 -0.89
C GLU A 245 13.59 -10.58 0.33
N LEU A 246 13.86 -9.32 0.70
CA LEU A 246 14.67 -8.98 1.87
C LEU A 246 14.13 -9.58 3.18
N LEU A 247 12.81 -9.58 3.38
CA LEU A 247 12.19 -10.18 4.56
C LEU A 247 12.28 -11.71 4.57
N GLN A 248 12.24 -12.37 3.40
CA GLN A 248 12.41 -13.82 3.31
C GLN A 248 13.88 -14.25 3.48
N ASP A 249 14.81 -13.41 3.03
CA ASP A 249 16.24 -13.64 3.24
C ASP A 249 16.64 -13.42 4.70
N HIS A 250 15.96 -12.51 5.40
CA HIS A 250 16.27 -12.15 6.78
C HIS A 250 15.58 -13.03 7.83
N TYR A 251 14.40 -13.59 7.54
CA TYR A 251 13.61 -14.38 8.49
C TYR A 251 13.31 -15.77 7.98
N SER A 252 13.50 -16.77 8.83
CA SER A 252 13.11 -18.15 8.49
C SER A 252 11.61 -18.27 8.22
N GLN A 253 11.25 -19.16 7.29
CA GLN A 253 9.85 -19.42 6.97
C GLN A 253 9.07 -19.97 8.18
N THR A 254 9.76 -20.68 9.07
CA THR A 254 9.25 -21.17 10.36
C THR A 254 8.84 -20.02 11.27
N LEU A 255 9.73 -19.04 11.50
CA LEU A 255 9.43 -17.84 12.28
C LEU A 255 8.22 -17.08 11.72
N LEU A 256 8.22 -16.81 10.41
CA LEU A 256 7.12 -16.07 9.77
C LEU A 256 5.77 -16.79 9.89
N ARG A 257 5.75 -18.13 9.88
CA ARG A 257 4.52 -18.91 10.12
C ARG A 257 4.07 -18.80 11.57
N MET A 258 4.98 -18.92 12.53
CA MET A 258 4.67 -18.79 13.96
C MET A 258 4.10 -17.42 14.31
N LEU A 259 4.58 -16.36 13.65
CA LEU A 259 4.11 -14.97 13.84
C LEU A 259 2.88 -14.61 12.99
N GLU A 260 2.21 -15.58 12.37
CA GLU A 260 1.07 -15.38 11.45
C GLU A 260 1.36 -14.30 10.36
N SER A 261 2.60 -14.30 9.87
CA SER A 261 3.16 -13.28 8.99
C SER A 261 3.80 -13.85 7.73
N SER A 262 3.53 -15.12 7.39
CA SER A 262 3.94 -15.73 6.12
C SER A 262 3.24 -15.05 4.93
N PHE A 263 3.96 -14.91 3.81
CA PHE A 263 3.45 -14.35 2.55
C PHE A 263 4.17 -14.98 1.35
N LYS A 264 3.61 -14.83 0.15
CA LYS A 264 4.31 -15.18 -1.12
C LYS A 264 4.85 -13.93 -1.81
N ILE A 265 5.94 -14.06 -2.58
CA ILE A 265 6.56 -12.94 -3.31
C ILE A 265 5.60 -12.31 -4.33
N ASP A 266 4.78 -13.12 -5.00
CA ASP A 266 3.81 -12.64 -6.02
C ASP A 266 2.42 -12.30 -5.44
N GLU A 267 2.28 -12.31 -4.12
CA GLU A 267 1.00 -12.08 -3.47
C GLU A 267 0.58 -10.60 -3.51
N ARG A 268 -0.45 -10.31 -4.30
CA ARG A 268 -0.96 -8.93 -4.46
C ARG A 268 -1.55 -8.34 -3.17
N LEU A 269 -2.06 -9.17 -2.26
CA LEU A 269 -2.75 -8.73 -1.03
C LEU A 269 -1.94 -9.00 0.25
N SER A 270 -0.61 -9.00 0.15
CA SER A 270 0.27 -9.18 1.32
C SER A 270 0.20 -8.00 2.29
N TRP A 271 0.33 -8.31 3.59
CA TRP A 271 0.43 -7.32 4.67
C TRP A 271 1.65 -6.39 4.53
N VAL A 272 2.70 -6.84 3.84
CA VAL A 272 3.91 -6.03 3.56
C VAL A 272 3.55 -4.77 2.76
N ASN A 273 2.45 -4.80 2.00
CA ASN A 273 1.99 -3.63 1.24
C ASN A 273 1.40 -2.53 2.15
N TYR A 274 1.06 -2.81 3.41
CA TYR A 274 0.40 -1.84 4.27
C TYR A 274 1.33 -0.71 4.73
N ILE A 275 2.62 -0.99 4.92
CA ILE A 275 3.59 -0.05 5.49
C ILE A 275 4.00 1.09 4.55
N LEU A 276 3.79 0.93 3.24
CA LEU A 276 4.09 1.94 2.24
C LEU A 276 2.88 2.81 1.87
N GLY A 277 1.70 2.52 2.44
CA GLY A 277 0.48 3.28 2.18
C GLY A 277 0.04 4.08 3.41
N LYS A 278 -0.03 5.41 3.28
CA LYS A 278 -0.49 6.31 4.36
C LYS A 278 -1.84 5.88 4.96
N GLY A 279 -2.79 5.44 4.14
CA GLY A 279 -4.10 4.97 4.59
C GLY A 279 -4.10 3.57 5.22
N SER A 280 -3.15 2.72 4.85
CA SER A 280 -3.10 1.31 5.26
C SER A 280 -2.21 1.04 6.47
N ILE A 281 -1.22 1.89 6.73
CA ILE A 281 -0.17 1.65 7.74
C ILE A 281 -0.73 1.45 9.15
N GLN A 282 -1.75 2.21 9.53
CA GLN A 282 -2.44 2.12 10.83
C GLN A 282 -3.15 0.78 11.07
N PHE A 283 -3.37 -0.02 10.03
CA PHE A 283 -4.00 -1.34 10.11
C PHE A 283 -2.97 -2.47 10.16
N CYS A 284 -1.68 -2.16 10.00
CA CYS A 284 -0.62 -3.13 10.18
C CYS A 284 -0.50 -3.48 11.66
N HIS A 285 -0.24 -4.76 11.94
CA HIS A 285 -0.08 -5.24 13.31
C HIS A 285 1.27 -4.79 13.88
N PRO A 286 1.38 -4.44 15.18
CA PRO A 286 2.65 -4.05 15.80
C PRO A 286 3.79 -5.04 15.52
N ILE A 287 3.57 -6.36 15.68
CA ILE A 287 4.59 -7.38 15.35
C ILE A 287 5.12 -7.27 13.91
N ARG A 288 4.27 -6.93 12.94
CA ARG A 288 4.70 -6.75 11.54
C ARG A 288 5.52 -5.48 11.37
N HIS A 289 5.24 -4.43 12.14
CA HIS A 289 6.13 -3.28 12.24
C HIS A 289 7.47 -3.67 12.84
N ILE A 290 7.49 -4.44 13.94
CA ILE A 290 8.73 -4.93 14.57
C ILE A 290 9.58 -5.71 13.57
N LEU A 291 9.00 -6.66 12.83
CA LEU A 291 9.70 -7.42 11.79
C LEU A 291 10.35 -6.51 10.73
N ILE A 292 9.63 -5.51 10.23
CA ILE A 292 10.20 -4.60 9.23
C ILE A 292 11.27 -3.71 9.84
N MET A 293 11.04 -3.14 11.04
CA MET A 293 12.02 -2.29 11.73
C MET A 293 13.32 -3.03 11.99
N ARG A 294 13.24 -4.27 12.51
CA ARG A 294 14.39 -5.15 12.72
C ARG A 294 15.12 -5.47 11.42
N CYS A 295 14.40 -5.87 10.37
CA CYS A 295 15.00 -6.14 9.06
C CYS A 295 15.72 -4.91 8.46
N LEU A 296 15.16 -3.71 8.62
CA LEU A 296 15.71 -2.48 8.02
C LEU A 296 16.80 -1.82 8.86
N CYS A 297 16.74 -1.87 10.19
CA CYS A 297 17.70 -1.14 11.05
C CYS A 297 18.14 -1.90 12.31
N GLY A 298 17.79 -3.17 12.43
CA GLY A 298 18.27 -4.11 13.46
C GLY A 298 17.40 -4.20 14.71
N SER A 299 16.70 -3.14 15.12
CA SER A 299 15.80 -3.15 16.28
C SER A 299 14.76 -2.04 16.22
N VAL A 300 13.71 -2.16 17.00
CA VAL A 300 12.71 -1.09 17.18
C VAL A 300 13.34 0.10 17.90
N LYS A 301 14.23 -0.13 18.86
CA LYS A 301 14.99 0.93 19.54
C LYS A 301 15.74 1.81 18.53
N LYS A 302 16.56 1.20 17.66
CA LYS A 302 17.27 1.91 16.58
C LYS A 302 16.31 2.60 15.62
N PHE A 303 15.11 2.04 15.36
CA PHE A 303 14.13 2.70 14.52
C PHE A 303 13.64 4.02 15.13
N PHE A 304 13.34 4.07 16.42
CA PHE A 304 12.80 5.30 17.04
C PHE A 304 13.88 6.30 17.45
N GLU A 305 15.01 5.84 17.96
CA GLU A 305 16.06 6.69 18.53
C GLU A 305 17.03 7.26 17.49
N ASN A 306 17.24 6.59 16.35
CA ASN A 306 18.17 7.08 15.32
C ASN A 306 17.46 7.92 14.26
N GLU A 307 18.19 8.91 13.74
CA GLU A 307 17.86 9.57 12.48
C GLU A 307 18.54 8.86 11.31
N TYR A 308 17.81 8.72 10.21
CA TYR A 308 18.30 8.11 8.99
C TYR A 308 18.21 9.15 7.89
N LEU A 309 19.32 9.37 7.19
CA LEU A 309 19.40 10.24 6.03
C LEU A 309 19.79 9.38 4.84
N TYR A 310 19.16 9.65 3.69
CA TYR A 310 19.53 9.03 2.44
C TYR A 310 20.36 10.03 1.63
N GLU A 311 21.67 9.85 1.66
CA GLU A 311 22.67 10.73 1.02
C GLU A 311 23.37 9.95 -0.12
N PRO A 312 22.71 9.72 -1.27
CA PRO A 312 23.26 8.91 -2.36
C PRO A 312 24.54 9.48 -2.97
N PHE A 313 24.77 10.78 -2.80
CA PHE A 313 25.96 11.50 -3.29
C PHE A 313 26.94 11.88 -2.17
N GLY A 314 26.79 11.29 -0.98
CA GLY A 314 27.56 11.62 0.21
C GLY A 314 27.15 12.96 0.83
N LYS A 315 27.98 13.45 1.76
CA LYS A 315 27.81 14.75 2.39
C LYS A 315 28.57 15.81 1.61
N GLY A 316 27.89 16.90 1.28
CA GLY A 316 28.52 18.09 0.71
C GLY A 316 29.52 18.73 1.70
N PRO A 317 30.22 19.79 1.26
CA PRO A 317 30.08 20.45 -0.03
C PRO A 317 30.70 19.69 -1.22
N TRP A 318 30.09 19.82 -2.40
CA TRP A 318 30.58 19.29 -3.68
C TRP A 318 31.31 20.35 -4.53
N LEU A 319 32.00 19.90 -5.58
CA LEU A 319 32.83 20.76 -6.44
C LEU A 319 31.97 21.70 -7.31
N CYS A 320 32.35 22.98 -7.39
CA CYS A 320 31.83 23.86 -8.42
C CYS A 320 32.52 23.59 -9.76
N MET A 321 31.73 23.35 -10.81
CA MET A 321 32.24 23.07 -12.16
C MET A 321 32.18 24.28 -13.10
N ASN A 322 31.95 25.47 -12.56
CA ASN A 322 31.96 26.71 -13.33
C ASN A 322 33.38 27.20 -13.59
N SER A 323 33.92 26.94 -14.79
CA SER A 323 35.27 27.35 -15.20
C SER A 323 35.52 28.86 -15.19
N LEU A 324 34.46 29.67 -15.20
CA LEU A 324 34.55 31.13 -15.17
C LEU A 324 34.34 31.72 -13.77
N SER A 325 34.10 30.92 -12.74
CA SER A 325 34.00 31.43 -11.37
C SER A 325 35.37 31.45 -10.69
N ASN A 326 35.50 32.31 -9.66
CA ASN A 326 36.68 32.38 -8.80
C ASN A 326 36.84 31.17 -7.84
N HIS A 327 35.85 30.28 -7.81
CA HIS A 327 35.79 29.10 -6.95
C HIS A 327 35.64 27.81 -7.78
N TYR A 328 36.09 27.84 -9.04
CA TYR A 328 36.16 26.64 -9.88
C TYR A 328 36.96 25.54 -9.19
N LEU A 329 36.41 24.31 -9.16
CA LEU A 329 36.97 23.14 -8.48
C LEU A 329 37.14 23.28 -6.96
N GLN A 330 36.51 24.27 -6.34
CA GLN A 330 36.39 24.35 -4.89
C GLN A 330 35.12 23.67 -4.41
N LYS A 331 35.17 23.07 -3.22
CA LYS A 331 34.01 22.44 -2.57
C LYS A 331 33.13 23.52 -1.94
N CYS A 332 32.18 24.05 -2.70
CA CYS A 332 31.28 25.14 -2.27
C CYS A 332 29.84 24.95 -2.78
N VAL A 333 29.50 23.75 -3.24
CA VAL A 333 28.13 23.40 -3.64
C VAL A 333 27.48 22.66 -2.48
N ASP A 334 26.51 23.29 -1.82
CA ASP A 334 25.86 22.69 -0.64
C ASP A 334 24.46 22.13 -0.94
N LYS A 335 23.88 22.49 -2.10
CA LYS A 335 22.53 22.09 -2.48
C LYS A 335 22.56 20.99 -3.55
N VAL A 336 21.89 19.88 -3.26
CA VAL A 336 21.61 18.81 -4.22
C VAL A 336 20.12 18.47 -4.24
N GLU A 337 19.50 18.56 -5.41
CA GLU A 337 18.13 18.12 -5.63
C GLU A 337 18.12 16.70 -6.22
N ILE A 338 17.62 15.73 -5.45
CA ILE A 338 17.58 14.32 -5.85
C ILE A 338 16.29 14.06 -6.62
N SER A 339 16.41 13.55 -7.85
CA SER A 339 15.30 13.14 -8.70
C SER A 339 15.51 11.75 -9.31
N VAL A 340 14.46 11.21 -9.93
CA VAL A 340 14.50 9.91 -10.61
C VAL A 340 14.30 10.13 -12.10
N HIS A 341 15.22 9.61 -12.92
CA HIS A 341 15.14 9.76 -14.36
C HIS A 341 13.97 8.95 -14.96
N GLY A 342 13.14 9.58 -15.78
CA GLY A 342 11.84 9.01 -16.19
C GLY A 342 11.89 7.71 -16.99
N LEU A 343 12.93 7.48 -17.80
CA LEU A 343 13.03 6.32 -18.71
C LEU A 343 13.69 5.10 -18.05
N ASN A 344 14.89 5.28 -17.51
CA ASN A 344 15.69 4.20 -16.90
C ASN A 344 15.46 4.08 -15.37
N ARG A 345 14.76 5.05 -14.75
CA ARG A 345 14.40 5.05 -13.32
C ARG A 345 15.58 5.02 -12.36
N GLU A 346 16.70 5.57 -12.81
CA GLU A 346 17.91 5.75 -12.01
C GLU A 346 17.83 7.06 -11.23
N ILE A 347 18.55 7.10 -10.11
CA ILE A 347 18.65 8.29 -9.27
C ILE A 347 19.67 9.25 -9.90
N GLN A 348 19.30 10.53 -9.94
CA GLN A 348 20.13 11.61 -10.42
C GLN A 348 20.06 12.77 -9.42
N GLY A 349 21.17 13.47 -9.23
CA GLY A 349 21.30 14.62 -8.34
C GLY A 349 21.63 15.86 -9.16
N ASP A 350 20.84 16.91 -9.00
CA ASP A 350 21.08 18.23 -9.58
C ASP A 350 21.79 19.09 -8.53
N PHE A 351 23.05 19.38 -8.77
CA PHE A 351 23.95 20.12 -7.88
C PHE A 351 23.88 21.59 -8.23
N GLU A 352 23.42 22.42 -7.29
CA GLU A 352 23.20 23.85 -7.48
C GLU A 352 24.22 24.65 -6.67
N CYS A 353 25.10 25.34 -7.39
CA CYS A 353 26.06 26.26 -6.79
C CYS A 353 25.47 27.67 -6.66
N ASP A 354 25.89 28.42 -5.64
CA ASP A 354 25.51 29.82 -5.44
C ASP A 354 25.83 30.74 -6.64
N CYS A 355 26.79 30.36 -7.49
CA CYS A 355 27.05 31.08 -8.75
C CYS A 355 25.97 30.85 -9.85
N GLY A 356 24.91 30.10 -9.53
CA GLY A 356 23.80 29.70 -10.39
C GLY A 356 24.13 28.55 -11.34
N TYR A 357 25.31 27.94 -11.20
CA TYR A 357 25.75 26.83 -12.05
C TYR A 357 25.11 25.53 -11.55
N ILE A 358 24.38 24.84 -12.44
CA ILE A 358 23.66 23.60 -12.12
C ILE A 358 24.14 22.47 -13.03
N TYR A 359 24.58 21.37 -12.45
CA TYR A 359 24.98 20.17 -13.16
C TYR A 359 24.38 18.91 -12.54
N ARG A 360 24.29 17.85 -13.34
CA ARG A 360 23.65 16.58 -12.94
C ARG A 360 24.65 15.44 -12.83
N LEU A 361 24.63 14.71 -11.72
CA LEU A 361 25.31 13.41 -11.59
C LEU A 361 24.30 12.27 -11.42
N ARG A 362 24.69 11.07 -11.80
CA ARG A 362 23.96 9.82 -11.52
C ARG A 362 24.49 9.18 -10.25
N GLU A 363 23.69 8.38 -9.56
CA GLU A 363 24.03 7.77 -8.25
C GLU A 363 25.42 7.09 -8.19
N TRP A 364 25.87 6.46 -9.27
CA TRP A 364 27.18 5.80 -9.31
C TRP A 364 28.34 6.74 -9.72
N GLU A 365 28.06 7.97 -10.15
CA GLU A 365 29.06 8.99 -10.47
C GLU A 365 29.41 9.72 -9.17
N GLN A 366 30.50 9.32 -8.50
CA GLN A 366 30.90 9.87 -7.20
C GLN A 366 31.49 11.29 -7.31
N SER A 367 32.05 11.63 -8.46
CA SER A 367 32.67 12.93 -8.71
C SER A 367 32.37 13.45 -10.12
N PRO A 368 32.13 14.76 -10.30
CA PRO A 368 31.97 15.35 -11.63
C PRO A 368 33.24 15.21 -12.51
N LEU A 369 34.40 15.01 -11.89
CA LEU A 369 35.69 14.84 -12.58
C LEU A 369 35.82 13.48 -13.29
N GLU A 370 35.08 12.47 -12.83
CA GLU A 370 35.11 11.12 -13.40
C GLU A 370 34.15 10.96 -14.59
N VAL A 371 33.31 11.97 -14.84
CA VAL A 371 32.27 11.91 -15.86
C VAL A 371 32.85 12.22 -17.25
N ALA A 372 32.90 11.18 -18.08
CA ALA A 372 33.20 11.34 -19.51
C ALA A 372 32.20 12.30 -20.16
N PHE A 373 32.70 13.33 -20.85
CA PHE A 373 31.90 14.38 -21.49
C PHE A 373 30.98 15.13 -20.51
N PHE A 374 31.53 15.57 -19.37
CA PHE A 374 30.81 16.35 -18.34
C PHE A 374 29.99 17.52 -18.89
N ASN A 375 30.39 18.14 -20.01
CA ASN A 375 29.63 19.21 -20.66
C ASN A 375 28.17 18.85 -20.99
N ASN A 376 27.83 17.56 -21.11
CA ASN A 376 26.45 17.08 -21.32
C ASN A 376 25.62 17.00 -20.02
N ARG A 377 26.27 17.14 -18.86
CA ARG A 377 25.63 17.16 -17.54
C ARG A 377 25.21 18.56 -17.09
N ILE A 378 25.67 19.59 -17.79
CA ILE A 378 25.36 20.99 -17.46
C ILE A 378 23.91 21.28 -17.79
N ILE A 379 23.12 21.59 -16.77
CA ILE A 379 21.71 21.98 -16.91
C ILE A 379 21.64 23.51 -17.11
N GLN A 380 22.33 24.25 -16.25
CA GLN A 380 22.32 25.71 -16.24
C GLN A 380 23.72 26.25 -15.98
N LYS A 381 24.11 27.32 -16.69
CA LYS A 381 25.44 27.92 -16.56
C LYS A 381 25.52 28.97 -15.45
N GLY A 382 24.39 29.52 -15.02
CA GLY A 382 24.36 30.50 -13.92
C GLY A 382 24.73 31.91 -14.31
N HIS A 383 24.43 32.85 -13.40
CA HIS A 383 24.60 34.28 -13.64
C HIS A 383 26.08 34.69 -13.70
N VAL A 384 26.94 34.09 -12.87
CA VAL A 384 28.39 34.39 -12.88
C VAL A 384 29.01 34.01 -14.23
N TRP A 385 28.65 32.84 -14.76
CA TRP A 385 29.14 32.41 -16.07
C TRP A 385 28.69 33.37 -17.18
N GLU A 386 27.43 33.83 -17.14
CA GLU A 386 26.88 34.75 -18.15
C GLU A 386 27.57 36.13 -18.15
N VAL A 387 27.87 36.66 -16.96
CA VAL A 387 28.60 37.94 -16.80
C VAL A 387 30.03 37.81 -17.31
N GLU A 388 30.78 36.81 -16.85
CA GLU A 388 32.18 36.61 -17.24
C GLU A 388 32.31 36.25 -18.72
N PHE A 389 31.40 35.45 -19.26
CA PHE A 389 31.39 35.14 -20.70
C PHE A 389 31.14 36.40 -21.55
N SER A 390 30.32 37.34 -21.08
CA SER A 390 30.07 38.58 -21.79
C SER A 390 31.30 39.51 -21.78
N LYS A 391 32.08 39.52 -20.69
CA LYS A 391 33.39 40.19 -20.62
C LYS A 391 34.39 39.57 -21.59
N LEU A 392 34.41 38.24 -21.72
CA LEU A 392 35.25 37.55 -22.71
C LEU A 392 34.88 37.93 -24.15
N LEU A 393 33.60 38.14 -24.43
CA LEU A 393 33.15 38.60 -25.76
C LEU A 393 33.56 40.04 -26.06
N SER A 394 33.50 40.95 -25.08
CA SER A 394 33.92 42.35 -25.29
C SER A 394 35.43 42.51 -25.40
N SER A 395 36.21 41.56 -24.88
CA SER A 395 37.69 41.57 -24.95
C SER A 395 38.28 41.17 -26.30
N GLY A 396 37.47 40.86 -27.31
CA GLY A 396 37.95 40.58 -28.69
C GLY A 396 38.63 39.23 -28.89
N LEU A 397 38.56 38.32 -27.91
CA LEU A 397 39.17 36.99 -27.98
C LEU A 397 38.60 36.13 -29.11
N THR A 398 39.44 35.29 -29.69
CA THR A 398 39.03 34.31 -30.71
C THR A 398 38.16 33.21 -30.13
N GLN A 399 37.34 32.56 -30.96
CA GLN A 399 36.48 31.44 -30.53
C GLN A 399 37.29 30.27 -29.92
N LYS A 400 38.54 30.08 -30.33
CA LYS A 400 39.44 29.05 -29.78
C LYS A 400 39.89 29.41 -28.37
N GLU A 401 40.23 30.67 -28.12
CA GLU A 401 40.64 31.14 -26.79
C GLU A 401 39.46 31.12 -25.80
N ILE A 402 38.27 31.51 -26.26
CA ILE A 402 37.04 31.42 -25.47
C ILE A 402 36.73 29.95 -25.12
N ALA A 403 36.89 29.04 -26.07
CA ALA A 403 36.72 27.60 -25.83
C ALA A 403 37.70 27.09 -24.75
N MET A 404 38.97 27.49 -24.83
CA MET A 404 39.99 27.12 -23.85
C MET A 404 39.68 27.65 -22.45
N LYS A 405 39.29 28.93 -22.31
CA LYS A 405 38.94 29.53 -21.01
C LYS A 405 37.66 28.99 -20.39
N THR A 406 36.69 28.58 -21.21
CA THR A 406 35.40 28.08 -20.73
C THR A 406 35.36 26.57 -20.52
N GLY A 407 36.35 25.82 -21.02
CA GLY A 407 36.33 24.35 -21.01
C GLY A 407 35.33 23.73 -22.00
N PHE A 408 34.70 24.53 -22.87
CA PHE A 408 33.80 24.05 -23.91
C PHE A 408 34.53 23.80 -25.23
N THR A 409 33.98 22.89 -26.04
CA THR A 409 34.50 22.69 -27.41
C THR A 409 34.17 23.89 -28.30
N PRO A 410 35.02 24.25 -29.30
CA PRO A 410 34.73 25.33 -30.24
C PRO A 410 33.36 25.22 -30.95
N PRO A 411 32.88 24.03 -31.33
CA PRO A 411 31.50 23.85 -31.83
C PRO A 411 30.42 24.29 -30.83
N THR A 412 30.59 24.03 -29.54
CA THR A 412 29.67 24.44 -28.47
C THR A 412 29.63 25.96 -28.33
N ILE A 413 30.80 26.63 -28.35
CA ILE A 413 30.88 28.10 -28.32
C ILE A 413 30.17 28.71 -29.53
N ARG A 414 30.38 28.15 -30.73
CA ARG A 414 29.68 28.59 -31.94
C ARG A 414 28.16 28.39 -31.88
N LYS A 415 27.68 27.39 -31.12
CA LYS A 415 26.26 27.19 -30.86
C LYS A 415 25.73 28.25 -29.90
N ILE A 416 26.39 28.48 -28.77
CA ILE A 416 26.02 29.50 -27.77
C ILE A 416 25.93 30.89 -28.41
N LEU A 417 26.93 31.28 -29.20
CA LEU A 417 26.95 32.55 -29.92
C LEU A 417 25.79 32.68 -30.94
N ARG A 418 25.43 31.58 -31.60
CA ARG A 418 24.29 31.54 -32.53
C ARG A 418 22.96 31.69 -31.81
N ASP A 419 22.79 30.99 -30.69
CA ASP A 419 21.59 31.03 -29.88
C ASP A 419 21.37 32.44 -29.28
N ARG A 420 22.45 33.17 -28.92
CA ARG A 420 22.38 34.55 -28.41
C ARG A 420 22.10 35.62 -29.48
N LYS A 421 22.51 35.40 -30.73
CA LYS A 421 22.31 36.37 -31.82
C LYS A 421 20.88 36.38 -32.39
N ASN A 422 19.94 35.62 -31.81
CA ASN A 422 18.55 35.51 -32.30
C ASN A 422 18.46 35.28 -33.82
N VAL A 423 19.42 34.55 -34.41
CA VAL A 423 19.38 34.27 -35.85
C VAL A 423 18.32 33.18 -36.07
N PRO A 424 17.25 33.43 -36.84
CA PRO A 424 16.20 32.43 -37.06
C PRO A 424 16.75 31.29 -37.93
N ILE A 425 17.08 30.16 -37.29
CA ILE A 425 17.63 28.95 -37.93
C ILE A 425 16.57 28.17 -38.74
N LYS A 426 15.31 28.64 -38.84
CA LYS A 426 14.26 27.89 -39.55
C LYS A 426 14.47 27.86 -41.07
N LYS A 427 14.72 29.00 -41.74
CA LYS A 427 14.70 29.06 -43.23
C LYS A 427 15.94 28.48 -43.95
N LEU A 428 17.16 28.73 -43.46
CA LEU A 428 18.40 28.29 -44.13
C LEU A 428 18.71 26.80 -43.91
N ARG A 429 18.34 26.27 -42.73
CA ARG A 429 18.55 24.86 -42.38
C ARG A 429 17.51 23.96 -43.03
N GLU A 430 16.28 24.44 -43.23
CA GLU A 430 15.23 23.70 -43.95
C GLU A 430 15.62 23.43 -45.41
N ASN A 431 16.14 24.42 -46.13
CA ASN A 431 16.51 24.23 -47.55
C ASN A 431 17.70 23.29 -47.74
N SER A 432 18.74 23.42 -46.91
CA SER A 432 19.92 22.55 -47.00
C SER A 432 19.66 21.13 -46.46
N LEU A 433 18.83 20.97 -45.42
CA LEU A 433 18.35 19.66 -44.97
C LEU A 433 17.40 19.01 -45.96
N LYS A 434 16.59 19.79 -46.70
CA LYS A 434 15.70 19.28 -47.74
C LYS A 434 16.50 18.69 -48.91
N VAL A 435 17.50 19.40 -49.41
CA VAL A 435 18.40 18.90 -50.47
C VAL A 435 19.19 17.67 -50.02
N ALA A 436 19.75 17.68 -48.81
CA ALA A 436 20.47 16.52 -48.27
C ALA A 436 19.54 15.32 -48.02
N ARG A 437 18.30 15.57 -47.59
CA ARG A 437 17.27 14.55 -47.40
C ARG A 437 16.84 13.95 -48.71
N GLU A 438 16.58 14.74 -49.75
CA GLU A 438 16.23 14.27 -51.08
C GLU A 438 17.34 13.39 -51.66
N LYS A 439 18.60 13.83 -51.58
CA LYS A 439 19.76 13.04 -52.04
C LYS A 439 19.87 11.70 -51.31
N LYS A 440 19.71 11.69 -49.99
CA LYS A 440 19.78 10.47 -49.17
C LYS A 440 18.60 9.54 -49.42
N THR A 441 17.40 10.10 -49.61
CA THR A 441 16.21 9.35 -49.97
C THR A 441 16.38 8.67 -51.32
N THR A 442 16.89 9.36 -52.34
CA THR A 442 17.17 8.77 -53.67
C THR A 442 18.17 7.62 -53.59
N GLN A 443 19.26 7.78 -52.83
CA GLN A 443 20.23 6.71 -52.61
C GLN A 443 19.60 5.48 -51.93
N TYR A 444 18.71 5.70 -50.96
CA TYR A 444 18.06 4.61 -50.24
C TYR A 444 16.97 3.93 -51.07
N LYS A 445 16.25 4.66 -51.93
CA LYS A 445 15.35 4.08 -52.93
C LYS A 445 16.11 3.13 -53.86
N HIS A 446 17.26 3.56 -54.35
CA HIS A 446 18.13 2.73 -55.22
C HIS A 446 18.61 1.45 -54.51
N LYS A 447 19.10 1.58 -53.27
CA LYS A 447 19.53 0.43 -52.45
C LYS A 447 18.38 -0.54 -52.16
N TRP A 448 17.16 -0.03 -51.94
CA TRP A 448 16.00 -0.88 -51.70
C TRP A 448 15.59 -1.68 -52.94
N ILE A 449 15.60 -1.05 -54.13
CA ILE A 449 15.36 -1.75 -55.40
C ILE A 449 16.43 -2.81 -55.66
N GLN A 450 17.71 -2.50 -55.43
CA GLN A 450 18.79 -3.47 -55.55
C GLN A 450 18.60 -4.69 -54.64
N LEU A 451 18.17 -4.47 -53.39
CA LEU A 451 17.86 -5.56 -52.45
C LEU A 451 16.65 -6.39 -52.92
N ARG A 452 15.63 -5.75 -53.50
CA ARG A 452 14.45 -6.44 -54.04
C ARG A 452 14.79 -7.30 -55.25
N ASN A 453 15.61 -6.79 -56.18
CA ASN A 453 16.02 -7.51 -57.37
C ASN A 453 16.97 -8.67 -57.03
N LYS A 454 17.85 -8.48 -56.04
CA LYS A 454 18.80 -9.53 -55.60
C LYS A 454 18.12 -10.67 -54.84
N TYR A 455 17.02 -10.39 -54.14
CA TYR A 455 16.30 -11.38 -53.33
C TYR A 455 14.79 -11.35 -53.62
N PRO A 456 14.34 -11.77 -54.82
CA PRO A 456 12.94 -11.65 -55.23
C PRO A 456 11.97 -12.50 -54.40
N ALA A 457 12.45 -13.59 -53.78
CA ALA A 457 11.66 -14.48 -52.93
C ALA A 457 11.56 -14.03 -51.46
N TYR A 458 12.24 -12.96 -51.04
CA TYR A 458 12.28 -12.57 -49.63
C TYR A 458 11.04 -11.76 -49.22
N THR A 459 10.52 -12.08 -48.04
CA THR A 459 9.43 -11.29 -47.45
C THR A 459 9.93 -9.93 -47.00
N ARG A 460 9.01 -8.94 -46.90
CA ARG A 460 9.34 -7.58 -46.43
C ARG A 460 10.10 -7.56 -45.09
N ALA A 461 9.80 -8.49 -44.19
CA ALA A 461 10.49 -8.64 -42.90
C ALA A 461 11.94 -9.15 -43.04
N LYS A 462 12.21 -10.04 -44.00
CA LYS A 462 13.58 -10.49 -44.30
C LYS A 462 14.38 -9.38 -44.99
N LEU A 463 13.78 -8.66 -45.94
CA LEU A 463 14.41 -7.51 -46.62
C LEU A 463 14.74 -6.37 -45.64
N SER A 464 13.85 -6.08 -44.68
CA SER A 464 14.12 -5.06 -43.65
C SER A 464 15.20 -5.48 -42.65
N GLY A 465 15.37 -6.79 -42.42
CA GLY A 465 16.45 -7.34 -41.61
C GLY A 465 17.83 -7.15 -42.26
N LEU A 466 17.93 -7.28 -43.58
CA LEU A 466 19.19 -7.12 -44.33
C LEU A 466 19.70 -5.67 -44.33
N ASN A 467 18.80 -4.67 -44.34
CA ASN A 467 19.20 -3.27 -44.22
C ASN A 467 18.16 -2.45 -43.45
N ARG A 468 18.26 -2.54 -42.13
CA ARG A 468 17.33 -1.89 -41.18
C ARG A 468 17.32 -0.36 -41.33
N ALA A 469 18.49 0.23 -41.64
CA ALA A 469 18.65 1.67 -41.79
C ALA A 469 17.92 2.22 -43.04
N VAL A 470 17.99 1.51 -44.17
CA VAL A 470 17.28 1.88 -45.40
C VAL A 470 15.77 1.75 -45.20
N TYR A 471 15.31 0.65 -44.62
CA TYR A 471 13.88 0.42 -44.38
C TYR A 471 13.29 1.45 -43.41
N ALA A 472 13.96 1.72 -42.28
CA ALA A 472 13.49 2.70 -41.30
C ALA A 472 13.42 4.13 -41.88
N TRP A 473 14.40 4.52 -42.69
CA TRP A 473 14.41 5.84 -43.32
C TRP A 473 13.29 6.00 -44.36
N LEU A 474 13.13 5.04 -45.28
CA LEU A 474 12.06 5.08 -46.28
C LEU A 474 10.67 4.97 -45.65
N SER A 475 10.51 4.19 -44.57
CA SER A 475 9.24 4.08 -43.85
C SER A 475 8.81 5.40 -43.20
N ASN A 476 9.77 6.24 -42.79
CA ASN A 476 9.49 7.51 -42.14
C ASN A 476 9.26 8.66 -43.12
N TYR A 477 9.89 8.62 -44.29
CA TYR A 477 9.91 9.74 -45.23
C TYR A 477 9.23 9.49 -46.59
N GLU A 478 9.11 8.24 -47.03
CA GLU A 478 8.63 7.82 -48.36
C GLU A 478 7.75 6.56 -48.28
N ARG A 479 6.80 6.56 -47.35
CA ARG A 479 6.01 5.38 -47.00
C ARG A 479 5.20 4.81 -48.17
N VAL A 480 4.59 5.67 -48.98
CA VAL A 480 3.78 5.26 -50.14
C VAL A 480 4.66 4.55 -51.18
N TRP A 481 5.78 5.17 -51.55
CA TRP A 481 6.76 4.59 -52.46
C TRP A 481 7.30 3.25 -51.95
N LEU A 482 7.60 3.15 -50.64
CA LEU A 482 8.09 1.90 -50.04
C LEU A 482 7.04 0.77 -50.09
N GLU A 483 5.75 1.09 -49.94
CA GLU A 483 4.66 0.11 -50.03
C GLU A 483 4.52 -0.44 -51.45
N GLU A 484 4.54 0.42 -52.48
CA GLU A 484 4.52 0.05 -53.90
C GLU A 484 5.76 -0.77 -54.31
N HIS A 485 6.92 -0.41 -53.75
CA HIS A 485 8.20 -1.00 -54.09
C HIS A 485 8.63 -2.15 -53.15
N SER A 486 7.71 -2.70 -52.36
CA SER A 486 7.96 -3.85 -51.49
C SER A 486 7.04 -5.03 -51.81
N PRO A 487 7.46 -6.28 -51.54
CA PRO A 487 6.58 -7.44 -51.65
C PRO A 487 5.30 -7.25 -50.85
N SER A 488 4.18 -7.78 -51.38
CA SER A 488 2.87 -7.76 -50.76
C SER A 488 2.96 -8.23 -49.32
N LYS A 489 2.29 -7.50 -48.41
CA LYS A 489 2.37 -7.75 -46.97
C LYS A 489 1.83 -9.13 -46.63
N VAL A 490 2.72 -10.10 -46.40
CA VAL A 490 2.35 -11.38 -45.80
C VAL A 490 2.13 -11.15 -44.31
N LEU A 491 0.87 -11.12 -43.89
CA LEU A 491 0.50 -11.09 -42.47
C LEU A 491 1.08 -12.35 -41.79
N GLY A 492 1.84 -12.16 -40.71
CA GLY A 492 2.49 -13.26 -40.02
C GLY A 492 1.47 -14.28 -39.48
N LYS A 493 1.82 -15.57 -39.53
CA LYS A 493 1.00 -16.71 -39.06
C LYS A 493 0.49 -16.61 -37.60
N HIS A 494 1.00 -15.65 -36.80
CA HIS A 494 0.62 -15.43 -35.41
C HIS A 494 -0.06 -14.09 -35.10
N SER A 495 -0.39 -13.26 -36.10
CA SER A 495 -1.28 -12.10 -35.89
C SER A 495 -2.67 -12.40 -36.48
N LYS A 496 -3.37 -13.39 -35.93
CA LYS A 496 -4.79 -13.54 -36.24
C LYS A 496 -5.56 -12.43 -35.53
N LYS A 497 -5.76 -11.29 -36.21
CA LYS A 497 -7.02 -10.56 -36.00
C LYS A 497 -8.10 -11.60 -36.30
N LYS A 498 -8.86 -12.01 -35.27
CA LYS A 498 -10.08 -12.81 -35.48
C LYS A 498 -10.91 -12.10 -36.55
N SER A 499 -11.33 -12.83 -37.58
CA SER A 499 -12.20 -12.31 -38.64
C SER A 499 -13.54 -11.87 -38.03
N VAL A 500 -14.28 -11.02 -38.74
CA VAL A 500 -15.64 -10.64 -38.33
C VAL A 500 -16.52 -11.89 -38.20
N GLU A 501 -16.42 -12.87 -39.11
CA GLU A 501 -17.07 -14.19 -38.96
C GLU A 501 -16.70 -14.92 -37.66
N SER A 502 -15.44 -14.83 -37.21
CA SER A 502 -15.01 -15.50 -35.97
C SER A 502 -15.61 -14.85 -34.73
N TYR A 503 -15.80 -13.53 -34.73
CA TYR A 503 -16.51 -12.84 -33.65
C TYR A 503 -18.00 -13.11 -33.72
N ASN A 504 -18.59 -13.20 -34.91
CA ASN A 504 -20.01 -13.51 -35.06
C ASN A 504 -20.35 -14.92 -34.55
N ARG A 505 -19.51 -15.93 -34.82
CA ARG A 505 -19.70 -17.29 -34.26
C ARG A 505 -19.60 -17.31 -32.73
N GLU A 506 -18.67 -16.53 -32.18
CA GLU A 506 -18.51 -16.39 -30.73
C GLU A 506 -19.68 -15.63 -30.09
N ASP A 507 -20.20 -14.60 -30.77
CA ASP A 507 -21.40 -13.88 -30.35
C ASP A 507 -22.63 -14.79 -30.33
N LEU A 508 -22.81 -15.69 -31.30
CA LEU A 508 -23.94 -16.63 -31.31
C LEU A 508 -23.95 -17.54 -30.07
N ILE A 509 -22.79 -18.06 -29.67
CA ILE A 509 -22.64 -18.87 -28.44
C ILE A 509 -22.97 -18.02 -27.21
N LEU A 510 -22.40 -16.82 -27.13
CA LEU A 510 -22.64 -15.90 -26.01
C LEU A 510 -24.11 -15.45 -25.95
N ILE A 511 -24.80 -15.34 -27.09
CA ILE A 511 -26.22 -15.03 -27.16
C ILE A 511 -27.05 -16.18 -26.58
N GLU A 512 -26.73 -17.44 -26.87
CA GLU A 512 -27.43 -18.59 -26.28
C GLU A 512 -27.26 -18.65 -24.75
N GLU A 513 -26.06 -18.38 -24.26
CA GLU A 513 -25.82 -18.29 -22.81
C GLU A 513 -26.52 -17.08 -22.18
N ALA A 514 -26.52 -15.95 -22.88
CA ALA A 514 -27.23 -14.75 -22.44
C ALA A 514 -28.74 -15.00 -22.37
N LYS A 515 -29.33 -15.71 -23.34
CA LYS A 515 -30.75 -16.13 -23.31
C LYS A 515 -31.06 -16.93 -22.06
N LYS A 516 -30.27 -17.97 -21.76
CA LYS A 516 -30.44 -18.79 -20.54
C LYS A 516 -30.40 -17.95 -19.26
N ILE A 517 -29.48 -16.97 -19.18
CA ILE A 517 -29.41 -16.05 -18.03
C ILE A 517 -30.62 -15.14 -17.95
N VAL A 518 -31.09 -14.61 -19.08
CA VAL A 518 -32.23 -13.69 -19.14
C VAL A 518 -33.53 -14.44 -18.80
N ASP A 519 -33.66 -15.69 -19.23
CA ASP A 519 -34.80 -16.57 -18.93
C ASP A 519 -34.82 -16.95 -17.43
N ASN A 520 -33.65 -17.25 -16.84
CA ASN A 520 -33.52 -17.61 -15.42
C ASN A 520 -33.20 -16.41 -14.51
N TRP A 521 -33.52 -15.18 -14.94
CA TRP A 521 -33.09 -13.97 -14.25
C TRP A 521 -33.67 -13.85 -12.83
N ASP A 522 -34.93 -14.25 -12.65
CA ASP A 522 -35.61 -14.18 -11.35
C ASP A 522 -34.98 -15.13 -10.32
N GLU A 523 -34.53 -16.31 -10.76
CA GLU A 523 -33.81 -17.26 -9.90
C GLU A 523 -32.43 -16.72 -9.53
N TYR A 524 -31.75 -16.07 -10.48
CA TYR A 524 -30.47 -15.40 -10.23
C TYR A 524 -30.59 -14.29 -9.17
N GLU A 525 -31.65 -13.47 -9.24
CA GLU A 525 -31.92 -12.42 -8.26
C GLU A 525 -32.26 -12.99 -6.87
N LYS A 526 -33.03 -14.08 -6.81
CA LYS A 526 -33.34 -14.79 -5.55
C LYS A 526 -32.07 -15.28 -4.86
N ASN A 527 -31.18 -15.95 -5.59
CA ASN A 527 -29.92 -16.48 -5.04
C ASN A 527 -28.96 -15.38 -4.54
N ARG A 528 -29.00 -14.20 -5.15
CA ARG A 528 -28.16 -13.04 -4.76
C ARG A 528 -28.79 -12.18 -3.67
N GLY A 529 -30.07 -12.37 -3.35
CA GLY A 529 -30.81 -11.58 -2.37
C GLY A 529 -30.97 -10.10 -2.76
N LYS A 530 -30.89 -9.76 -4.05
CA LYS A 530 -31.03 -8.37 -4.53
C LYS A 530 -31.57 -8.29 -5.96
N LEU A 531 -32.40 -7.28 -6.20
CA LEU A 531 -32.87 -6.90 -7.54
C LEU A 531 -31.73 -6.29 -8.38
N ILE A 532 -31.64 -6.67 -9.65
CA ILE A 532 -30.62 -6.21 -10.59
C ILE A 532 -31.31 -5.81 -11.90
N ARG A 533 -31.02 -4.59 -12.38
CA ARG A 533 -31.51 -4.13 -13.69
C ARG A 533 -30.83 -4.89 -14.81
N LYS A 534 -31.60 -5.44 -15.75
CA LYS A 534 -31.07 -6.06 -16.98
C LYS A 534 -30.42 -4.98 -17.84
N THR A 535 -29.10 -4.90 -17.83
CA THR A 535 -28.31 -3.94 -18.63
C THR A 535 -27.18 -4.68 -19.31
N TYR A 536 -26.61 -4.08 -20.36
CA TYR A 536 -25.42 -4.63 -21.03
C TYR A 536 -24.32 -5.02 -20.05
N ALA A 537 -24.00 -4.13 -19.10
CA ALA A 537 -22.98 -4.38 -18.11
C ALA A 537 -23.35 -5.48 -17.10
N ALA A 538 -24.63 -5.63 -16.74
CA ALA A 538 -25.09 -6.68 -15.84
C ALA A 538 -25.00 -8.05 -16.50
N VAL A 539 -25.56 -8.20 -17.71
CA VAL A 539 -25.58 -9.47 -18.45
C VAL A 539 -24.16 -9.94 -18.75
N THR A 540 -23.28 -9.06 -19.26
CA THR A 540 -21.88 -9.42 -19.56
C THR A 540 -21.01 -9.67 -18.33
N LYS A 541 -21.35 -9.11 -17.16
CA LYS A 541 -20.70 -9.47 -15.88
C LYS A 541 -21.12 -10.84 -15.38
N ILE A 542 -22.40 -11.20 -15.54
CA ILE A 542 -22.91 -12.53 -15.16
C ILE A 542 -22.29 -13.60 -16.06
N LEU A 543 -22.14 -13.32 -17.36
CA LEU A 543 -21.42 -14.17 -18.32
C LEU A 543 -19.90 -14.25 -18.09
N GLY A 544 -19.31 -13.41 -17.23
CA GLY A 544 -17.86 -13.38 -17.00
C GLY A 544 -17.02 -12.77 -18.13
N VAL A 545 -17.64 -12.18 -19.15
CA VAL A 545 -16.96 -11.65 -20.36
C VAL A 545 -16.85 -10.12 -20.40
N TYR A 546 -17.24 -9.42 -19.32
CA TYR A 546 -17.29 -7.95 -19.27
C TYR A 546 -16.00 -7.25 -19.76
N GLN A 547 -14.82 -7.71 -19.34
CA GLN A 547 -13.53 -7.11 -19.76
C GLN A 547 -13.22 -7.36 -21.25
N LYS A 548 -13.62 -8.52 -21.76
CA LYS A 548 -13.43 -8.92 -23.17
C LYS A 548 -14.31 -8.09 -24.11
N CYS A 549 -15.55 -7.84 -23.68
CA CYS A 549 -16.54 -7.07 -24.44
C CYS A 549 -16.43 -5.55 -24.25
N GLN A 550 -15.54 -5.06 -23.37
CA GLN A 550 -15.37 -3.63 -23.07
C GLN A 550 -14.91 -2.81 -24.29
N LYS A 551 -14.18 -3.43 -25.22
CA LYS A 551 -13.85 -2.86 -26.53
C LYS A 551 -15.05 -3.01 -27.47
N LYS A 552 -16.01 -2.08 -27.36
CA LYS A 552 -17.32 -2.04 -28.04
C LYS A 552 -17.35 -2.32 -29.56
N LYS A 553 -16.20 -2.40 -30.26
CA LYS A 553 -16.13 -2.55 -31.72
C LYS A 553 -16.14 -3.99 -32.24
N ASN A 554 -15.97 -5.02 -31.39
CA ASN A 554 -15.73 -6.39 -31.87
C ASN A 554 -16.90 -7.39 -31.66
N HIS A 555 -17.88 -7.07 -30.81
CA HIS A 555 -18.98 -8.00 -30.43
C HIS A 555 -20.36 -7.35 -30.70
N SER A 556 -20.65 -7.10 -31.98
CA SER A 556 -21.82 -6.31 -32.38
C SER A 556 -23.14 -7.09 -32.26
N LEU A 557 -23.15 -8.41 -32.49
CA LEU A 557 -24.39 -9.19 -32.47
C LEU A 557 -24.87 -9.41 -31.04
N LEU A 558 -23.95 -9.71 -30.12
CA LEU A 558 -24.27 -9.81 -28.70
C LEU A 558 -24.80 -8.47 -28.15
N GLN A 559 -24.23 -7.36 -28.61
CA GLN A 559 -24.72 -6.04 -28.23
C GLN A 559 -26.15 -5.80 -28.74
N SER A 560 -26.43 -6.12 -30.01
CA SER A 560 -27.78 -5.99 -30.56
C SER A 560 -28.79 -6.84 -29.80
N TYR A 561 -28.46 -8.08 -29.43
CA TYR A 561 -29.33 -8.91 -28.61
C TYR A 561 -29.56 -8.34 -27.21
N ILE A 562 -28.50 -7.92 -26.50
CA ILE A 562 -28.69 -7.42 -25.13
C ILE A 562 -29.54 -6.13 -25.11
N VAL A 563 -29.48 -5.32 -26.16
CA VAL A 563 -30.36 -4.14 -26.31
C VAL A 563 -31.83 -4.54 -26.40
N THR A 564 -32.19 -5.68 -27.00
CA THR A 564 -33.61 -6.10 -27.08
C THR A 564 -34.17 -6.60 -25.75
N VAL A 565 -33.30 -7.02 -24.83
CA VAL A 565 -33.68 -7.50 -23.49
C VAL A 565 -33.29 -6.53 -22.37
N GLU A 566 -32.76 -5.36 -22.73
CA GLU A 566 -32.34 -4.34 -21.77
C GLU A 566 -33.57 -3.72 -21.12
N GLU A 567 -33.65 -3.87 -19.81
CA GLU A 567 -34.72 -3.31 -19.01
C GLU A 567 -34.51 -1.80 -18.93
N SER A 568 -35.50 -1.00 -19.33
CA SER A 568 -35.42 0.44 -19.21
C SER A 568 -35.25 0.85 -17.74
N LEU A 569 -34.71 2.04 -17.48
CA LEU A 569 -34.63 2.53 -16.10
C LEU A 569 -36.02 2.62 -15.46
N GLN A 570 -37.04 2.93 -16.27
CA GLN A 570 -38.41 3.08 -15.82
C GLN A 570 -39.05 1.74 -15.44
N ASP A 571 -38.89 0.71 -16.27
CA ASP A 571 -39.46 -0.62 -16.00
C ASP A 571 -38.82 -1.27 -14.77
N PHE A 572 -37.51 -1.08 -14.59
CA PHE A 572 -36.82 -1.54 -13.38
C PHE A 572 -37.34 -0.84 -12.12
N GLN A 573 -37.62 0.46 -12.21
CA GLN A 573 -38.21 1.22 -11.10
C GLN A 573 -39.61 0.71 -10.77
N LYS A 574 -40.46 0.45 -11.78
CA LYS A 574 -41.79 -0.15 -11.62
C LYS A 574 -41.72 -1.53 -10.96
N ARG A 575 -40.80 -2.39 -11.41
CA ARG A 575 -40.56 -3.73 -10.84
C ARG A 575 -40.07 -3.66 -9.38
N ARG A 576 -39.18 -2.72 -9.06
CA ARG A 576 -38.69 -2.49 -7.69
C ARG A 576 -39.81 -2.06 -6.75
N VAL A 577 -40.73 -1.21 -7.21
CA VAL A 577 -41.89 -0.80 -6.40
C VAL A 577 -42.79 -2.01 -6.08
N ARG A 578 -43.14 -2.84 -7.08
CA ARG A 578 -43.91 -4.07 -6.88
C ARG A 578 -43.22 -5.03 -5.90
N TYR A 579 -41.92 -5.25 -6.05
CA TYR A 579 -41.15 -6.10 -5.16
C TYR A 579 -41.18 -5.61 -3.71
N LEU A 580 -41.00 -4.30 -3.48
CA LEU A 580 -41.03 -3.73 -2.14
C LEU A 580 -42.41 -3.83 -1.48
N LEU A 581 -43.48 -3.64 -2.26
CA LEU A 581 -44.86 -3.84 -1.81
C LEU A 581 -45.10 -5.29 -1.35
N ASN A 582 -44.65 -6.27 -2.14
CA ASN A 582 -44.87 -7.70 -1.86
C ASN A 582 -43.90 -8.31 -0.84
N THR A 583 -42.83 -7.60 -0.46
CA THR A 583 -41.84 -8.10 0.51
C THR A 583 -41.82 -7.25 1.77
N LYS A 584 -41.22 -6.07 1.71
CA LYS A 584 -41.00 -5.18 2.86
C LYS A 584 -42.29 -4.61 3.44
N PHE A 585 -43.29 -4.39 2.59
CA PHE A 585 -44.54 -3.74 2.96
C PHE A 585 -45.78 -4.65 2.87
N LYS A 586 -45.56 -5.96 2.79
CA LYS A 586 -46.65 -6.94 2.80
C LYS A 586 -47.45 -6.83 4.11
N GLY A 587 -48.78 -6.74 4.03
CA GLY A 587 -49.65 -6.61 5.22
C GLY A 587 -49.64 -5.23 5.87
N LYS A 588 -49.13 -4.18 5.21
CA LYS A 588 -49.04 -2.83 5.77
C LYS A 588 -49.60 -1.80 4.80
N VAL A 589 -50.37 -0.85 5.32
CA VAL A 589 -50.80 0.36 4.59
C VAL A 589 -49.58 1.25 4.37
N VAL A 590 -49.35 1.68 3.12
CA VAL A 590 -48.18 2.49 2.76
C VAL A 590 -48.57 3.77 2.04
N THR A 591 -47.84 4.85 2.34
CA THR A 591 -47.99 6.14 1.66
C THR A 591 -47.03 6.27 0.48
N ILE A 592 -47.40 7.08 -0.51
CA ILE A 592 -46.58 7.40 -1.69
C ILE A 592 -45.19 7.90 -1.29
N SER A 593 -45.07 8.69 -0.22
CA SER A 593 -43.79 9.21 0.26
C SER A 593 -42.82 8.12 0.73
N LYS A 594 -43.33 7.14 1.52
CA LYS A 594 -42.53 6.02 2.04
C LYS A 594 -42.00 5.12 0.90
N ILE A 595 -42.80 4.91 -0.14
CA ILE A 595 -42.39 4.13 -1.32
C ILE A 595 -41.42 4.91 -2.19
N LYS A 596 -41.61 6.22 -2.38
CA LYS A 596 -40.67 7.06 -3.13
C LYS A 596 -39.26 7.01 -2.55
N GLU A 597 -39.15 6.96 -1.23
CA GLU A 597 -37.90 6.82 -0.50
C GLU A 597 -37.30 5.42 -0.59
N ALA A 598 -38.09 4.38 -0.25
CA ALA A 598 -37.62 3.00 -0.27
C ALA A 598 -37.25 2.49 -1.67
N ALA A 599 -37.99 2.95 -2.69
CA ALA A 599 -37.77 2.61 -4.09
C ALA A 599 -36.96 3.67 -4.84
N SER A 600 -36.28 4.60 -4.14
CA SER A 600 -35.42 5.68 -4.69
C SER A 600 -35.91 6.29 -6.02
N ILE A 601 -37.19 6.68 -6.07
CA ILE A 601 -37.86 7.25 -7.26
C ILE A 601 -38.32 8.71 -7.04
N LYS A 602 -37.83 9.37 -5.97
CA LYS A 602 -38.17 10.77 -5.63
C LYS A 602 -37.99 11.73 -6.83
N VAL A 603 -36.90 11.61 -7.57
CA VAL A 603 -36.58 12.47 -8.73
C VAL A 603 -37.46 12.14 -9.94
N ALA A 604 -37.59 10.85 -10.29
CA ALA A 604 -38.39 10.42 -11.45
C ALA A 604 -39.87 10.83 -11.33
N VAL A 605 -40.44 10.78 -10.12
CA VAL A 605 -41.83 11.20 -9.87
C VAL A 605 -41.97 12.73 -9.80
N ARG A 606 -40.94 13.46 -9.38
CA ARG A 606 -40.95 14.94 -9.33
C ARG A 606 -40.83 15.56 -10.72
N GLU A 607 -40.03 14.97 -11.58
CA GLU A 607 -39.73 15.47 -12.93
C GLU A 607 -40.76 15.02 -13.99
N GLY A 608 -41.81 14.27 -13.61
CA GLY A 608 -42.82 13.79 -14.56
C GLY A 608 -42.27 12.87 -15.65
N LYS A 609 -41.17 12.15 -15.38
CA LYS A 609 -40.52 11.30 -16.38
C LYS A 609 -41.32 10.01 -16.59
N GLY A 610 -42.18 10.01 -17.61
CA GLY A 610 -43.02 8.88 -18.00
C GLY A 610 -44.26 8.67 -17.11
N ASP A 611 -44.94 7.55 -17.29
CA ASP A 611 -46.17 7.12 -16.58
C ASP A 611 -45.93 6.60 -15.14
N ILE A 612 -44.69 6.69 -14.62
CA ILE A 612 -44.30 6.11 -13.32
C ILE A 612 -45.12 6.66 -12.17
N LYS A 613 -45.44 7.96 -12.18
CA LYS A 613 -46.20 8.59 -11.09
C LYS A 613 -47.59 7.98 -10.95
N GLU A 614 -48.36 7.99 -12.04
CA GLU A 614 -49.72 7.43 -12.10
C GLU A 614 -49.71 5.93 -11.83
N TYR A 615 -48.72 5.22 -12.36
CA TYR A 615 -48.54 3.79 -12.14
C TYR A 615 -48.28 3.42 -10.67
N VAL A 616 -47.41 4.17 -9.98
CA VAL A 616 -47.12 3.96 -8.56
C VAL A 616 -48.32 4.31 -7.69
N GLU A 617 -49.04 5.38 -8.02
CA GLU A 617 -50.26 5.80 -7.32
C GLU A 617 -51.36 4.73 -7.43
N LYS A 618 -51.59 4.19 -8.64
CA LYS A 618 -52.54 3.10 -8.88
C LYS A 618 -52.18 1.82 -8.12
N LEU A 619 -50.91 1.42 -8.12
CA LEU A 619 -50.44 0.22 -7.41
C LEU A 619 -50.57 0.34 -5.89
N ILE A 620 -50.26 1.51 -5.32
CA ILE A 620 -50.40 1.75 -3.88
C ILE A 620 -51.86 1.72 -3.46
N LYS A 621 -52.74 2.32 -4.26
CA LYS A 621 -54.19 2.30 -4.00
C LYS A 621 -54.72 0.86 -3.98
N ALA A 622 -54.35 0.04 -4.96
CA ALA A 622 -54.73 -1.38 -5.00
C ALA A 622 -54.15 -2.20 -3.82
N HIS A 623 -52.88 -1.98 -3.46
CA HIS A 623 -52.23 -2.66 -2.32
C HIS A 623 -52.88 -2.29 -0.97
N ASN A 624 -53.24 -1.03 -0.77
CA ASN A 624 -53.90 -0.57 0.46
C ASN A 624 -55.40 -0.94 0.51
N GLN A 625 -56.00 -1.39 -0.60
CA GLN A 625 -57.37 -1.91 -0.62
C GLN A 625 -57.43 -3.41 -0.37
N THR A 626 -56.31 -4.12 -0.52
CA THR A 626 -56.17 -5.58 -0.36
C THR A 626 -55.49 -5.98 0.95
N ASN A 627 -54.97 -5.02 1.72
CA ASN A 627 -54.52 -5.16 3.11
C ASN A 627 -55.34 -4.22 3.99
#